data_AF-A0A4Q7ZPU3-F1
#
_entry.id   AF-A0A4Q7ZPU3-F1
#
_cell.length_a   1.000
_cell.length_b   1.000
_cell.length_c   1.000
_cell.angle_alpha   90.00
_cell.angle_beta   90.00
_cell.angle_gamma   90.00
#
_symmetry.space_group_name_H-M   'P 1'
#
loop_
_entity.id
_entity.type
_entity.pdbx_description
1 polymer ?
#
loop_
_entity_poly.entity_id
_entity_poly.type
_entity_poly.pdbx_seq_one_letter_code
_entity_poly.pdbx_strand_id
1 'polypeptide(L)'
;MADATRLGAADGVAEVGIDPAALADNDLLRELTSLYRTRLDTLRHGPDAALSNHLRRTEALESEYLARHPGREVDPTRLTQDF
;
A
#
# COMPACT_ATOMS: atom_id res chain seq x y z
N MET A 1 12.97 -24.86 21.77
CA MET A 1 12.40 -25.13 20.43
C MET A 1 10.99 -24.57 20.41
N ALA A 2 10.84 -23.34 19.91
CA ALA A 2 9.53 -22.75 19.70
C ALA A 2 9.02 -23.19 18.32
N ASP A 3 7.86 -23.83 18.29
CA ASP A 3 7.20 -24.33 17.09
C ASP A 3 6.35 -23.21 16.49
N ALA A 4 6.83 -22.65 15.38
CA ALA A 4 6.14 -21.66 14.57
C ALA A 4 5.21 -22.38 13.57
N THR A 5 4.11 -22.93 14.09
CA THR A 5 3.06 -23.49 13.25
C THR A 5 2.17 -22.36 12.72
N ARG A 6 2.45 -22.01 11.47
CA ARG A 6 1.65 -21.21 10.55
C ARG A 6 0.19 -21.72 10.51
N LEU A 7 -0.74 -20.92 11.00
CA LEU A 7 -2.16 -21.10 10.70
C LEU A 7 -2.61 -19.99 9.74
N GLY A 8 -2.21 -20.13 8.48
CA GLY A 8 -2.87 -19.47 7.35
C GLY A 8 -4.03 -20.33 6.89
N ALA A 9 -5.21 -20.09 7.45
CA ALA A 9 -6.47 -20.67 6.95
C ALA A 9 -7.14 -19.63 6.06
N ALA A 10 -7.23 -19.97 4.78
CA ALA A 10 -7.81 -19.15 3.73
C ALA A 10 -9.33 -19.04 3.89
N ASP A 11 -9.83 -17.81 3.99
CA ASP A 11 -11.23 -17.47 3.76
C ASP A 11 -11.31 -16.37 2.70
N GLY A 12 -11.55 -16.78 1.45
CA GLY A 12 -12.49 -16.11 0.56
C GLY A 12 -12.09 -14.86 -0.25
N VAL A 13 -10.97 -14.18 0.02
CA VAL A 13 -10.35 -13.25 -0.95
C VAL A 13 -8.85 -13.38 -0.81
N ALA A 14 -8.17 -13.92 -1.82
CA ALA A 14 -6.71 -13.83 -1.86
C ALA A 14 -6.34 -12.36 -1.66
N GLU A 15 -5.56 -12.04 -0.64
CA GLU A 15 -4.95 -10.73 -0.51
C GLU A 15 -4.17 -10.51 -1.82
N VAL A 16 -4.67 -9.64 -2.70
CA VAL A 16 -4.09 -9.48 -4.03
C VAL A 16 -2.81 -8.66 -3.88
N GLY A 17 -1.70 -9.34 -3.65
CA GLY A 17 -0.37 -8.73 -3.58
C GLY A 17 0.61 -9.51 -2.70
N ILE A 18 1.90 -9.28 -2.92
CA ILE A 18 2.95 -9.70 -2.01
C ILE A 18 2.93 -8.77 -0.79
N ASP A 19 3.19 -9.29 0.41
CA ASP A 19 3.39 -8.47 1.62
C ASP A 19 4.33 -7.28 1.31
N PRO A 20 3.93 -6.02 1.57
CA PRO A 20 4.78 -4.86 1.33
C PRO A 20 6.19 -5.00 1.90
N ALA A 21 6.35 -5.60 3.08
CA ALA A 21 7.65 -5.80 3.72
C ALA A 21 8.57 -6.76 2.94
N ALA A 22 8.00 -7.63 2.11
CA ALA A 22 8.73 -8.55 1.26
C ALA A 22 9.05 -7.98 -0.15
N LEU A 23 8.54 -6.79 -0.50
CA LEU A 23 8.83 -6.14 -1.78
C LEU A 23 10.20 -5.45 -1.74
N ALA A 24 10.95 -5.55 -2.84
CA ALA A 24 12.09 -4.66 -3.07
C ALA A 24 11.62 -3.22 -3.32
N ASP A 25 12.45 -2.22 -3.02
CA ASP A 25 12.06 -0.79 -3.12
C ASP A 25 11.52 -0.41 -4.50
N ASN A 26 12.15 -0.89 -5.58
CA ASN A 26 11.69 -0.62 -6.94
C ASN A 26 10.31 -1.24 -7.22
N ASP A 27 10.01 -2.40 -6.61
CA ASP A 27 8.73 -3.07 -6.76
C ASP A 27 7.64 -2.33 -5.97
N LEU A 28 7.96 -1.92 -4.73
CA LEU A 28 7.10 -1.09 -3.89
C LEU A 28 6.69 0.20 -4.60
N LEU A 29 7.66 0.95 -5.12
CA LEU A 29 7.42 2.22 -5.83
C LEU A 29 6.64 2.01 -7.14
N ARG A 30 6.94 0.94 -7.89
CA ARG A 30 6.21 0.61 -9.10
C ARG A 30 4.74 0.31 -8.79
N GLU A 31 4.48 -0.44 -7.73
CA GLU A 31 3.12 -0.81 -7.35
C GLU A 31 2.32 0.40 -6.85
N LEU A 32 2.91 1.24 -5.98
CA LEU A 32 2.32 2.53 -5.58
C LEU A 32 1.96 3.39 -6.80
N THR A 33 2.89 3.50 -7.76
CA THR A 33 2.68 4.25 -9.00
C THR A 33 1.49 3.69 -9.79
N SER A 34 1.38 2.36 -9.89
CA SER A 34 0.26 1.72 -10.59
C SER A 34 -1.08 2.03 -9.92
N LEU A 35 -1.15 1.93 -8.59
CA LEU A 35 -2.35 2.24 -7.82
C LEU A 35 -2.76 3.71 -7.97
N TYR A 36 -1.83 4.65 -7.85
CA TYR A 36 -2.17 6.07 -7.97
C TYR A 36 -2.72 6.45 -9.35
N ARG A 37 -2.26 5.79 -10.43
CA ARG A 37 -2.76 6.03 -11.79
C ARG A 37 -4.25 5.72 -11.94
N THR A 38 -4.76 4.72 -11.24
CA THR A 38 -6.15 4.24 -11.37
C THR A 38 -7.05 4.67 -10.22
N ARG A 39 -6.51 5.38 -9.22
CA ARG A 39 -7.22 5.65 -7.96
C ARG A 39 -8.53 6.40 -8.14
N LEU A 40 -8.52 7.49 -8.90
CA LEU A 40 -9.71 8.32 -9.10
C LEU A 40 -10.78 7.57 -9.90
N ASP A 41 -10.37 6.80 -10.90
CA ASP A 41 -11.28 6.00 -11.72
C ASP A 41 -11.94 4.90 -10.88
N THR A 42 -11.16 4.16 -10.09
CA THR A 42 -11.67 3.13 -9.17
C THR A 42 -12.60 3.73 -8.12
N LEU A 43 -12.29 4.92 -7.59
CA LEU A 43 -13.14 5.61 -6.63
C LEU A 43 -14.51 5.99 -7.18
N ARG A 44 -14.55 6.47 -8.44
CA ARG A 44 -15.79 6.98 -9.04
C ARG A 44 -16.63 5.90 -9.69
N HIS A 45 -15.99 4.85 -10.21
CA HIS A 45 -16.59 3.93 -11.18
C HIS A 45 -16.33 2.46 -10.88
N GLY A 46 -15.41 2.15 -9.96
CA GLY A 46 -15.11 0.78 -9.58
C GLY A 46 -16.22 0.15 -8.73
N PRO A 47 -16.38 -1.18 -8.77
CA PRO A 47 -17.23 -1.88 -7.82
C PRO A 47 -16.66 -1.77 -6.40
N ASP A 48 -17.52 -1.88 -5.38
CA ASP A 48 -17.13 -1.74 -3.97
C ASP A 48 -15.94 -2.62 -3.58
N ALA A 49 -15.91 -3.87 -4.06
CA ALA A 49 -14.79 -4.79 -3.81
C ALA A 49 -13.45 -4.27 -4.35
N ALA A 50 -13.45 -3.65 -5.54
CA ALA A 50 -12.24 -3.07 -6.12
C ALA A 50 -11.79 -1.84 -5.33
N LEU A 51 -12.73 -0.98 -4.92
CA LEU A 51 -12.43 0.17 -4.08
C LEU A 51 -11.88 -0.24 -2.71
N SER A 52 -12.49 -1.22 -2.04
CA SER A 52 -12.00 -1.75 -0.77
C SER A 52 -10.60 -2.34 -0.90
N ASN A 53 -10.32 -3.09 -1.97
CA ASN A 53 -8.97 -3.59 -2.24
C ASN A 53 -7.98 -2.44 -2.44
N HIS A 54 -8.34 -1.45 -3.25
CA HIS A 54 -7.47 -0.32 -3.56
C HIS A 54 -7.17 0.54 -2.33
N LEU A 55 -8.13 0.72 -1.42
CA LEU A 55 -7.94 1.41 -0.13
C LEU A 55 -6.90 0.67 0.71
N ARG A 56 -7.15 -0.61 0.99
CA ARG A 56 -6.29 -1.45 1.82
C ARG A 56 -4.86 -1.55 1.27
N ARG A 57 -4.74 -1.78 -0.04
CA ARG A 57 -3.42 -1.96 -0.68
C ARG A 57 -2.62 -0.67 -0.72
N THR A 58 -3.26 0.47 -1.02
CA THR A 58 -2.60 1.78 -0.98
C THR A 58 -2.09 2.08 0.42
N GLU A 59 -2.91 1.90 1.46
CA GLU A 59 -2.51 2.13 2.85
C GLU A 59 -1.32 1.24 3.28
N ALA A 60 -1.36 -0.05 2.94
CA ALA A 60 -0.31 -0.99 3.31
C ALA A 60 1.05 -0.63 2.66
N LEU A 61 1.04 -0.27 1.37
CA LEU A 61 2.27 0.10 0.65
C LEU A 61 2.79 1.48 1.08
N GLU A 62 1.91 2.45 1.35
CA GLU A 62 2.30 3.77 1.88
C GLU A 62 2.91 3.66 3.28
N SER A 63 2.33 2.83 4.14
CA SER A 63 2.86 2.57 5.48
C SER A 63 4.26 1.98 5.43
N GLU A 64 4.49 1.01 4.55
CA GLU A 64 5.82 0.43 4.34
C GLU A 64 6.81 1.46 3.78
N TYR A 65 6.40 2.28 2.81
CA TYR A 65 7.23 3.36 2.29
C TYR A 65 7.65 4.33 3.41
N LEU A 66 6.72 4.75 4.26
CA LEU A 66 7.03 5.64 5.39
C LEU A 66 7.94 4.97 6.43
N ALA A 67 7.77 3.67 6.67
CA ALA A 67 8.64 2.90 7.57
C ALA A 67 10.09 2.82 7.04
N ARG A 68 10.28 2.64 5.72
CA ARG A 68 11.61 2.65 5.08
C ARG A 68 12.22 4.04 4.97
N HIS A 69 11.38 5.08 4.87
CA HIS A 69 11.80 6.46 4.63
C HIS A 69 11.28 7.43 5.69
N PRO A 70 11.66 7.27 6.97
CA PRO A 70 11.18 8.14 8.05
C PRO A 70 11.63 9.60 7.88
N GLY A 71 12.71 9.85 7.14
CA GLY A 71 13.21 11.18 6.77
C GLY A 71 12.95 11.56 5.31
N ARG A 72 11.88 11.03 4.68
CA ARG A 72 11.58 11.32 3.25
C ARG A 72 11.59 12.82 2.98
N GLU A 73 12.08 13.18 1.79
CA GLU A 73 12.11 14.55 1.33
C GLU A 73 10.69 15.14 1.27
N VAL A 74 10.51 16.30 1.89
CA VAL A 74 9.30 17.10 1.76
C VAL A 74 9.70 18.33 0.97
N ASP A 75 9.05 18.54 -0.17
CA ASP A 75 9.25 19.74 -0.98
C ASP A 75 8.88 20.97 -0.14
N PRO A 76 9.83 21.86 0.17
CA PRO A 76 9.56 23.02 1.01
C PRO A 76 8.56 23.99 0.38
N THR A 77 8.37 23.96 -0.95
CA THR A 77 7.35 24.77 -1.64
C THR A 77 5.93 24.27 -1.40
N ARG A 78 5.78 23.00 -0.95
CA ARG A 78 4.49 22.39 -0.55
C ARG A 78 4.16 22.63 0.92
N LEU A 79 5.11 23.14 1.70
CA LEU A 79 4.87 23.55 3.07
C LEU A 79 4.16 24.91 3.07
N THR A 80 2.84 24.89 3.20
CA THR A 80 2.11 26.11 3.57
C THR A 80 2.52 26.45 5.00
N GLN A 81 2.77 27.72 5.30
CA GLN A 81 3.35 28.21 6.56
C GLN A 81 2.45 28.06 7.80
N ASP A 82 1.36 27.30 7.72
CA ASP A 82 0.37 27.15 8.78
C ASP A 82 0.11 25.65 9.02
N PHE A 83 0.80 25.08 10.01
CA PHE A 83 0.53 23.76 10.60
C PHE A 83 0.29 23.90 12.10
#